data_AF-A0A540MI80-F1
#
_entry.id   AF-A0A540MI80-F1
#
_cell.length_a   1.000
_cell.length_b   1.000
_cell.length_c   1.000
_cell.angle_alpha   90.00
_cell.angle_beta   90.00
_cell.angle_gamma   90.00
#
_symmetry.space_group_name_H-M   'P 1'
#
loop_
_entity.id
_entity.type
_entity.pdbx_description
1 polymer ?
#
loop_
_entity_poly.entity_id
_entity_poly.type
_entity_poly.pdbx_seq_one_letter_code
_entity_poly.pdbx_strand_id
1 'polypeptide(L)'
;MWRRAASLSPLASRSKPSKLCQEACTFKVWESFSSESEIPTPSKVAPYITFVLGGPGSGKGTQCAKIVEAFGFTHVSAGDLLRREIASNSAYGSVILGTIREGKIVPSQVTVQLIQKEMESSDNDKFLIDGFPRSEQNREAFERIIGTEPNVVLFFDCPEQEMVKRVLNRNQGRVDDNIETIKKRLEIFDELNWPVINHYSKTGKLHKINAVGTVDDIFEKVRPIFAALRYILLFPISCFQCSSSSIFNVLDNLEGRAGFCMECAYLGYAELGLYEDAMALYFQMEEEGIEPDRFTFPQVLKAFGELGSFRLVGMYAKRGNIVKARKVFYKVANRDKISWYTTLTILAAVPSLELVVQIHRWVVRHGVEWNLSVANALIAAYSKHHELNRARRLFSHMPERDVVTWDTIISAHSKSREALLYFDQMEKDGALPDNTTFVSILSACANLGLRVFDLELDNEYNFELLMKVYGNVGRLEDAEREIDDGG
;
A
#
# COMPACT_ATOMS: atom_id res chain seq x y z
N MET A 1 69.54 11.11 21.72
CA MET A 1 69.42 11.63 23.10
C MET A 1 67.95 11.58 23.50
N TRP A 2 67.64 10.76 24.52
CA TRP A 2 66.52 10.85 25.49
C TRP A 2 65.08 10.79 24.95
N ARG A 3 64.16 9.91 25.37
CA ARG A 3 64.06 8.77 26.32
C ARG A 3 62.87 7.89 25.83
N ARG A 4 62.98 6.56 25.68
CA ARG A 4 62.59 5.48 26.64
C ARG A 4 61.26 5.73 27.40
N ALA A 5 60.38 4.80 27.72
CA ALA A 5 60.05 3.40 27.38
C ALA A 5 59.00 2.97 28.43
N ALA A 6 58.00 2.18 28.02
CA ALA A 6 57.21 1.20 28.81
C ALA A 6 56.36 1.63 30.03
N SER A 7 55.09 1.21 30.05
CA SER A 7 54.60 0.13 30.94
C SER A 7 53.11 -0.21 30.69
N LEU A 8 52.77 -1.48 30.94
CA LEU A 8 51.47 -2.14 30.76
C LEU A 8 50.61 -2.09 32.06
N SER A 9 49.34 -1.65 31.94
CA SER A 9 48.06 -2.10 32.59
C SER A 9 47.95 -2.25 34.14
N PRO A 10 46.75 -2.45 34.77
CA PRO A 10 45.33 -2.13 34.44
C PRO A 10 44.55 -1.42 35.59
N LEU A 11 43.37 -0.83 35.32
CA LEU A 11 42.10 -0.91 36.11
C LEU A 11 41.16 0.31 35.91
N ALA A 12 40.00 0.01 35.33
CA ALA A 12 38.64 0.54 35.53
C ALA A 12 38.41 2.03 35.85
N SER A 13 37.68 2.73 34.97
CA SER A 13 36.34 3.28 35.32
C SER A 13 35.60 3.82 34.09
N ARG A 14 34.26 3.75 34.20
CA ARG A 14 33.22 4.14 33.25
C ARG A 14 33.42 5.51 32.59
N SER A 15 33.21 5.59 31.27
CA SER A 15 32.39 6.63 30.61
C SER A 15 32.13 6.28 29.14
N LYS A 16 31.02 6.83 28.61
CA LYS A 16 30.32 6.53 27.36
C LYS A 16 31.18 6.68 26.09
N PRO A 17 30.94 5.92 25.00
CA PRO A 17 31.60 6.18 23.73
C PRO A 17 30.92 7.35 22.98
N SER A 18 31.77 8.28 22.60
CA SER A 18 31.54 9.40 21.69
C SER A 18 31.46 8.96 20.23
N LYS A 19 30.80 9.82 19.45
CA LYS A 19 30.67 9.88 18.00
C LYS A 19 31.95 9.53 17.24
N LEU A 20 31.85 8.67 16.22
CA LEU A 20 32.49 8.77 14.90
C LEU A 20 32.15 7.55 14.03
N CYS A 21 31.08 7.67 13.24
CA CYS A 21 30.91 7.09 11.90
C CYS A 21 29.43 7.20 11.51
N GLN A 22 29.07 8.24 10.76
CA GLN A 22 28.00 8.24 9.74
C GLN A 22 27.84 9.67 9.20
N GLU A 23 28.71 10.06 8.28
CA GLU A 23 28.39 11.09 7.30
C GLU A 23 28.95 10.65 5.95
N ALA A 24 28.06 10.33 5.01
CA ALA A 24 28.13 10.70 3.59
C ALA A 24 27.00 10.01 2.79
N CYS A 25 25.81 10.61 2.83
CA CYS A 25 24.94 10.81 1.67
C CYS A 25 23.68 11.57 2.13
N THR A 26 23.86 12.85 2.43
CA THR A 26 22.78 13.82 2.60
C THR A 26 22.31 14.29 1.22
N PHE A 27 21.07 13.96 0.90
CA PHE A 27 20.32 14.51 -0.22
C PHE A 27 19.98 15.98 0.12
N LYS A 28 20.57 16.94 -0.62
CA LYS A 28 20.17 18.35 -0.59
C LYS A 28 19.00 18.54 -1.55
N VAL A 29 17.78 18.70 -1.06
CA VAL A 29 16.80 19.72 -1.49
C VAL A 29 15.75 19.85 -0.37
N TRP A 30 16.07 20.62 0.68
CA TRP A 30 15.05 21.23 1.55
C TRP A 30 15.63 22.46 2.22
N GLU A 31 15.81 23.53 1.46
CA GLU A 31 16.00 24.88 2.01
C GLU A 31 15.41 25.87 1.01
N SER A 32 14.10 26.09 1.12
CA SER A 32 13.39 27.29 0.65
C SER A 32 12.00 27.26 1.27
N PHE A 33 11.58 28.38 1.88
CA PHE A 33 10.34 28.61 2.62
C PHE A 33 10.37 28.24 4.11
N SER A 34 11.27 28.89 4.84
CA SER A 34 11.02 29.31 6.22
C SER A 34 10.46 30.72 6.19
N SER A 35 9.14 30.86 6.27
CA SER A 35 8.51 32.07 6.78
C SER A 35 7.45 31.63 7.77
N GLU A 36 7.66 32.00 9.03
CA GLU A 36 6.70 31.87 10.12
C GLU A 36 5.33 32.35 9.64
N SER A 37 4.40 31.40 9.48
CA SER A 37 2.97 31.67 9.40
C SER A 37 2.31 30.81 10.45
N GLU A 38 1.45 31.46 11.22
CA GLU A 38 0.70 30.94 12.35
C GLU A 38 0.13 29.54 12.03
N ILE A 39 0.27 28.62 12.98
CA ILE A 39 -0.34 27.29 12.92
C ILE A 39 -1.84 27.50 12.67
N PRO A 40 -2.39 27.08 11.51
CA PRO A 40 -3.82 27.15 11.29
C PRO A 40 -4.47 26.22 12.31
N THR A 41 -5.44 26.72 13.05
CA THR A 41 -6.37 25.88 13.80
C THR A 41 -6.89 24.77 12.88
N PRO A 42 -7.01 23.51 13.34
CA PRO A 42 -7.43 22.42 12.48
C PRO A 42 -8.81 22.76 11.90
N SER A 43 -8.87 22.92 10.58
CA SER A 43 -10.12 23.06 9.85
C SER A 43 -11.03 21.89 10.24
N LYS A 44 -12.24 22.20 10.70
CA LYS A 44 -13.27 21.21 11.08
C LYS A 44 -13.34 20.15 9.97
N VAL A 45 -13.01 18.90 10.30
CA VAL A 45 -13.05 17.77 9.35
C VAL A 45 -14.48 17.69 8.78
N ALA A 46 -14.60 17.55 7.47
CA ALA A 46 -15.92 17.43 6.83
C ALA A 46 -16.64 16.20 7.39
N PRO A 47 -17.94 16.32 7.78
CA PRO A 47 -18.65 15.23 8.42
C PRO A 47 -18.82 14.04 7.47
N TYR A 48 -18.62 12.82 7.98
CA TYR A 48 -18.90 11.58 7.29
C TYR A 48 -20.38 11.22 7.46
N ILE A 49 -21.15 11.34 6.38
CA ILE A 49 -22.61 11.22 6.41
C ILE A 49 -23.04 9.94 5.71
N THR A 50 -23.85 9.14 6.40
CA THR A 50 -24.50 7.97 5.83
C THR A 50 -26.01 8.07 5.93
N PHE A 51 -26.70 7.96 4.79
CA PHE A 51 -28.15 7.83 4.76
C PHE A 51 -28.58 6.38 4.91
N VAL A 52 -29.63 6.14 5.69
CA VAL A 52 -30.22 4.81 5.86
C VAL A 52 -31.67 4.82 5.40
N LEU A 53 -31.90 4.17 4.27
CA LEU A 53 -33.17 4.07 3.58
C LEU A 53 -33.76 2.67 3.69
N GLY A 54 -35.08 2.60 3.62
CA GLY A 54 -35.84 1.34 3.63
C GLY A 54 -37.27 1.52 4.10
N GLY A 55 -38.15 0.64 3.63
CA GLY A 55 -39.56 0.68 3.96
C GLY A 55 -39.86 0.53 5.46
N PRO A 56 -41.08 0.84 5.90
CA PRO A 56 -41.53 0.54 7.26
C PRO A 56 -41.36 -0.96 7.55
N GLY A 57 -40.70 -1.32 8.65
CA GLY A 57 -40.46 -2.74 9.00
C GLY A 57 -39.24 -3.39 8.37
N SER A 58 -38.48 -2.70 7.51
CA SER A 58 -37.26 -3.25 6.86
C SER A 58 -36.14 -3.61 7.84
N GLY A 59 -36.14 -3.05 9.05
CA GLY A 59 -35.11 -3.29 10.08
C GLY A 59 -34.03 -2.21 10.19
N LYS A 60 -34.15 -1.11 9.43
CA LYS A 60 -33.20 0.02 9.43
C LYS A 60 -32.78 0.49 10.83
N GLY A 61 -33.71 0.86 11.71
CA GLY A 61 -33.37 1.32 13.06
C GLY A 61 -32.61 0.28 13.92
N THR A 62 -32.92 -1.00 13.76
CA THR A 62 -32.19 -2.09 14.43
C THR A 62 -30.76 -2.21 13.92
N GLN A 63 -30.56 -2.06 12.61
CA GLN A 63 -29.23 -2.04 12.00
C GLN A 63 -28.46 -0.77 12.36
N CYS A 64 -29.12 0.38 12.46
CA CYS A 64 -28.51 1.62 12.93
C CYS A 64 -27.90 1.47 14.31
N ALA A 65 -28.60 0.83 15.25
CA ALA A 65 -28.05 0.56 16.59
C ALA A 65 -26.75 -0.26 16.55
N LYS A 66 -26.70 -1.31 15.73
CA LYS A 66 -25.48 -2.11 15.54
C LYS A 66 -24.36 -1.33 14.85
N ILE A 67 -24.67 -0.47 13.88
CA ILE A 67 -23.67 0.38 13.19
C ILE A 67 -23.07 1.39 14.18
N VAL A 68 -23.89 2.01 15.02
CA VAL A 68 -23.46 2.94 16.07
C VAL A 68 -22.53 2.24 17.04
N GLU A 69 -22.93 1.07 17.55
CA GLU A 69 -22.13 0.28 18.49
C GLU A 69 -20.79 -0.17 17.88
N ALA A 70 -20.80 -0.62 16.63
CA ALA A 70 -19.60 -1.18 15.99
C ALA A 70 -18.63 -0.12 15.44
N PHE A 71 -19.12 1.03 14.98
CA PHE A 71 -18.34 2.01 14.21
C PHE A 71 -18.34 3.42 14.80
N GLY A 72 -19.05 3.66 15.91
CA GLY A 72 -19.02 4.92 16.64
C GLY A 72 -19.72 6.10 15.94
N PHE A 73 -20.78 5.83 15.18
CA PHE A 73 -21.59 6.88 14.54
C PHE A 73 -22.54 7.55 15.55
N THR A 74 -22.85 8.84 15.34
CA THR A 74 -24.00 9.49 15.95
C THR A 74 -25.27 9.14 15.15
N HIS A 75 -26.25 8.53 15.81
CA HIS A 75 -27.53 8.19 15.19
C HIS A 75 -28.49 9.39 15.20
N VAL A 76 -28.90 9.81 14.01
CA VAL A 76 -29.85 10.91 13.82
C VAL A 76 -31.11 10.36 13.14
N SER A 77 -32.14 10.07 13.93
CA SER A 77 -33.43 9.64 13.39
C SER A 77 -34.32 10.85 13.06
N ALA A 78 -34.61 11.06 11.78
CA ALA A 78 -35.52 12.13 11.36
C ALA A 78 -36.92 11.97 11.99
N GLY A 79 -37.37 10.73 12.21
CA GLY A 79 -38.63 10.45 12.87
C GLY A 79 -38.66 10.87 14.34
N ASP A 80 -37.56 10.63 15.08
CA ASP A 80 -37.46 11.02 16.50
C ASP A 80 -37.30 12.52 16.67
N LEU A 81 -36.56 13.19 15.78
CA LEU A 81 -36.45 14.65 15.74
C LEU A 81 -37.83 15.31 15.61
N LEU A 82 -38.63 14.87 14.65
CA LEU A 82 -39.99 15.39 14.44
C LEU A 82 -40.91 15.14 15.64
N ARG A 83 -40.81 13.96 16.28
CA ARG A 83 -41.59 13.65 17.50
C ARG A 83 -41.18 14.50 18.69
N ARG A 84 -39.88 14.74 18.89
CA ARG A 84 -39.36 15.63 19.93
C ARG A 84 -39.86 17.07 19.73
N GLU A 85 -39.90 17.53 18.49
CA GLU A 85 -40.38 18.87 18.15
C GLU A 85 -41.90 19.03 18.33
N ILE A 86 -42.68 17.97 18.12
CA ILE A 86 -44.10 17.97 18.50
C ILE A 86 -44.25 18.09 20.02
N ALA A 87 -43.46 17.34 20.79
CA ALA A 87 -43.53 17.33 22.25
C ALA A 87 -43.06 18.64 22.89
N SER A 88 -42.18 19.41 22.21
CA SER A 88 -41.73 20.73 22.67
C SER A 88 -42.78 21.84 22.50
N ASN A 89 -43.93 21.53 21.88
CA ASN A 89 -45.05 22.45 21.68
C ASN A 89 -44.66 23.75 20.94
N SER A 90 -43.66 23.67 20.07
CA SER A 90 -43.19 24.81 19.27
C SER A 90 -44.18 25.20 18.17
N ALA A 91 -43.97 26.37 17.55
CA ALA A 91 -44.73 26.78 16.37
C ALA A 91 -44.65 25.74 15.23
N TYR A 92 -43.53 25.03 15.11
CA TYR A 92 -43.36 23.93 14.16
C TYR A 92 -44.08 22.65 14.61
N GLY A 93 -44.14 22.37 15.91
CA GLY A 93 -44.79 21.17 16.47
C GLY A 93 -46.24 21.00 16.00
N SER A 94 -47.03 22.09 15.98
CA SER A 94 -48.42 22.07 15.50
C SER A 94 -48.54 21.74 14.00
N VAL A 95 -47.65 22.30 13.17
CA VAL A 95 -47.61 22.07 11.71
C VAL A 95 -47.16 20.63 11.41
N ILE A 96 -46.14 20.15 12.13
CA ILE A 96 -45.62 18.78 12.02
C ILE A 96 -46.71 17.77 12.41
N LEU A 97 -47.41 18.01 13.53
CA LEU A 97 -48.47 17.12 14.01
C LEU A 97 -49.62 16.99 13.00
N GLY A 98 -50.07 18.11 12.42
CA GLY A 98 -51.11 18.10 11.38
C GLY A 98 -50.68 17.31 10.14
N THR A 99 -49.46 17.56 9.66
CA THR A 99 -48.91 16.90 8.46
C THR A 99 -48.71 15.39 8.66
N ILE A 100 -48.23 14.97 9.85
CA ILE A 100 -48.03 13.56 10.19
C ILE A 100 -49.36 12.81 10.31
N ARG A 101 -50.39 13.42 10.93
CA ARG A 101 -51.73 12.82 11.04
C ARG A 101 -52.38 12.58 9.68
N GLU A 102 -52.13 13.47 8.73
CA GLU A 102 -52.58 13.33 7.33
C GLU A 102 -51.73 12.33 6.52
N GLY A 103 -50.65 11.77 7.09
CA GLY A 103 -49.75 10.85 6.38
C GLY A 103 -48.86 11.53 5.34
N LYS A 104 -48.77 12.86 5.34
CA LYS A 104 -47.97 13.65 4.40
C LYS A 104 -46.53 13.82 4.88
N ILE A 105 -45.63 14.17 3.95
CA ILE A 105 -44.23 14.46 4.27
C ILE A 105 -44.12 15.87 4.82
N VAL A 106 -43.45 16.01 5.97
CA VAL A 106 -43.12 17.31 6.59
C VAL A 106 -42.20 18.10 5.63
N PRO A 107 -42.38 19.43 5.48
CA PRO A 107 -41.55 20.25 4.60
C PRO A 107 -40.05 20.00 4.76
N SER A 108 -39.35 19.88 3.62
CA SER A 108 -37.93 19.52 3.56
C SER A 108 -37.04 20.41 4.41
N GLN A 109 -37.24 21.73 4.34
CA GLN A 109 -36.46 22.71 5.10
C GLN A 109 -36.50 22.46 6.61
N VAL A 110 -37.69 22.19 7.16
CA VAL A 110 -37.85 21.98 8.61
C VAL A 110 -37.10 20.72 9.05
N THR A 111 -37.23 19.63 8.28
CA THR A 111 -36.56 18.36 8.61
C THR A 111 -35.03 18.49 8.52
N VAL A 112 -34.52 19.16 7.48
CA VAL A 112 -33.08 19.36 7.30
C VAL A 112 -32.50 20.29 8.38
N GLN A 113 -33.21 21.34 8.79
CA GLN A 113 -32.79 22.21 9.89
C GLN A 113 -32.71 21.48 11.22
N LEU A 114 -33.65 20.57 11.51
CA LEU A 114 -33.59 19.73 12.70
C LEU A 114 -32.40 18.77 12.66
N ILE A 115 -32.12 18.17 11.50
CA ILE A 115 -30.93 17.31 11.31
C ILE A 115 -29.65 18.12 11.49
N GLN A 116 -29.55 19.30 10.86
CA GLN A 116 -28.42 20.20 10.98
C GLN A 116 -28.14 20.57 12.44
N LYS A 117 -29.17 20.97 13.18
CA LYS A 117 -29.05 21.32 14.60
C LYS A 117 -28.52 20.15 15.44
N GLU A 118 -29.02 18.93 15.20
CA GLU A 118 -28.54 17.74 15.91
C GLU A 118 -27.08 17.43 15.55
N MET A 119 -26.69 17.56 14.27
CA MET A 119 -25.31 17.37 13.82
C MET A 119 -24.36 18.40 14.44
N GLU A 120 -24.75 19.69 14.47
CA GLU A 120 -23.96 20.77 15.05
C GLU A 120 -23.82 20.67 16.57
N SER A 121 -24.80 20.06 17.24
CA SER A 121 -24.75 19.80 18.68
C SER A 121 -23.93 18.57 19.08
N SER A 122 -23.52 17.75 18.12
CA SER A 122 -22.73 16.54 18.37
C SER A 122 -21.24 16.85 18.25
N ASP A 123 -20.44 16.28 19.17
CA ASP A 123 -18.97 16.33 19.10
C ASP A 123 -18.38 15.27 18.14
N ASN A 124 -19.21 14.54 17.41
CA ASN A 124 -18.81 13.50 16.48
C ASN A 124 -18.75 14.03 15.04
N ASP A 125 -17.90 13.45 14.20
CA ASP A 125 -17.81 13.74 12.78
C ASP A 125 -18.53 12.70 11.91
N LYS A 126 -19.03 11.60 12.50
CA LYS A 126 -19.74 10.52 11.80
C LYS A 126 -21.23 10.51 12.11
N PHE A 127 -22.05 10.65 11.07
CA PHE A 127 -23.50 10.75 11.22
C PHE A 127 -24.25 9.69 10.42
N LEU A 128 -25.12 8.97 11.10
CA LEU A 128 -26.01 7.96 10.52
C LEU A 128 -27.44 8.48 10.56
N ILE A 129 -27.95 8.91 9.41
CA ILE A 129 -29.26 9.56 9.29
C ILE A 129 -30.30 8.51 8.89
N ASP A 130 -31.17 8.14 9.83
CA ASP A 130 -32.21 7.10 9.66
C ASP A 130 -33.53 7.68 9.13
N GLY A 131 -34.01 7.09 8.03
CA GLY A 131 -35.34 7.36 7.50
C GLY A 131 -35.47 8.71 6.78
N PHE A 132 -34.35 9.22 6.26
CA PHE A 132 -34.22 10.42 5.43
C PHE A 132 -33.08 10.20 4.40
N PRO A 133 -33.16 10.80 3.20
CA PRO A 133 -34.27 11.54 2.61
C PRO A 133 -35.44 10.64 2.19
N ARG A 134 -36.67 11.16 2.21
CA ARG A 134 -37.89 10.41 1.81
C ARG A 134 -38.45 10.81 0.45
N SER A 135 -37.88 11.83 -0.17
CA SER A 135 -38.26 12.37 -1.47
C SER A 135 -37.07 13.09 -2.11
N GLU A 136 -37.15 13.33 -3.42
CA GLU A 136 -36.10 14.08 -4.14
C GLU A 136 -35.95 15.51 -3.61
N GLN A 137 -37.05 16.14 -3.22
CA GLN A 137 -37.04 17.47 -2.60
C GLN A 137 -36.31 17.48 -1.25
N ASN A 138 -36.38 16.39 -0.48
CA ASN A 138 -35.59 16.25 0.75
C ASN A 138 -34.09 16.15 0.45
N ARG A 139 -33.74 15.34 -0.56
CA ARG A 139 -32.35 15.13 -1.01
C ARG A 139 -31.71 16.46 -1.42
N GLU A 140 -32.35 17.18 -2.32
CA GLU A 140 -31.88 18.48 -2.81
C GLU A 140 -31.78 19.53 -1.70
N ALA A 141 -32.76 19.56 -0.78
CA ALA A 141 -32.72 20.49 0.34
C ALA A 141 -31.56 20.18 1.30
N PHE A 142 -31.28 18.90 1.56
CA PHE A 142 -30.16 18.50 2.40
C PHE A 142 -28.82 18.95 1.81
N GLU A 143 -28.58 18.60 0.55
CA GLU A 143 -27.32 18.93 -0.12
C GLU A 143 -27.11 20.45 -0.24
N ARG A 144 -28.20 21.20 -0.46
CA ARG A 144 -28.15 22.67 -0.54
C ARG A 144 -27.87 23.33 0.81
N ILE A 145 -28.46 22.84 1.90
CA ILE A 145 -28.37 23.47 3.23
C ILE A 145 -27.10 23.02 3.96
N ILE A 146 -26.81 21.72 3.96
CA ILE A 146 -25.62 21.16 4.62
C ILE A 146 -24.36 21.39 3.76
N GLY A 147 -24.51 21.54 2.44
CA GLY A 147 -23.40 21.83 1.52
C GLY A 147 -22.56 20.59 1.16
N THR A 148 -23.03 19.39 1.47
CA THR A 148 -22.36 18.13 1.11
C THR A 148 -23.36 17.04 0.74
N GLU A 149 -22.92 16.13 -0.12
CA GLU A 149 -23.62 14.88 -0.40
C GLU A 149 -23.27 13.83 0.66
N PRO A 150 -24.11 12.79 0.85
CA PRO A 150 -23.73 11.65 1.67
C PRO A 150 -22.50 10.95 1.09
N ASN A 151 -21.68 10.38 1.97
CA ASN A 151 -20.57 9.51 1.59
C ASN A 151 -21.08 8.13 1.15
N VAL A 152 -22.08 7.61 1.86
CA VAL A 152 -22.67 6.28 1.65
C VAL A 152 -24.19 6.36 1.82
N VAL A 153 -24.93 5.59 1.04
CA VAL A 153 -26.37 5.40 1.20
C VAL A 153 -26.66 3.91 1.34
N LEU A 154 -27.17 3.50 2.50
CA LEU A 154 -27.64 2.13 2.72
C LEU A 154 -29.11 2.02 2.35
N PHE A 155 -29.47 1.04 1.53
CA PHE A 155 -30.85 0.69 1.26
C PHE A 155 -31.15 -0.74 1.68
N PHE A 156 -31.96 -0.88 2.72
CA PHE A 156 -32.44 -2.17 3.21
C PHE A 156 -33.63 -2.65 2.39
N ASP A 157 -33.33 -3.48 1.39
CA ASP A 157 -34.32 -4.09 0.50
C ASP A 157 -34.99 -5.26 1.20
N CYS A 158 -36.28 -5.09 1.50
CA CYS A 158 -37.10 -6.06 2.20
C CYS A 158 -38.41 -6.25 1.42
N PRO A 159 -38.83 -7.48 1.10
CA PRO A 159 -40.12 -7.71 0.47
C PRO A 159 -41.29 -7.17 1.31
N GLU A 160 -42.32 -6.65 0.63
CA GLU A 160 -43.50 -6.06 1.27
C GLU A 160 -44.15 -7.00 2.29
N GLN A 161 -44.27 -8.28 1.94
CA GLN A 161 -44.86 -9.33 2.78
C GLN A 161 -44.13 -9.47 4.11
N GLU A 162 -42.79 -9.44 4.09
CA GLU A 162 -41.96 -9.51 5.29
C GLU A 162 -42.03 -8.22 6.10
N MET A 163 -42.07 -7.06 5.44
CA MET A 163 -42.26 -5.77 6.11
C MET A 163 -43.60 -5.71 6.87
N VAL A 164 -44.70 -6.09 6.23
CA VAL A 164 -46.04 -6.13 6.85
C VAL A 164 -46.04 -7.10 8.03
N LYS A 165 -45.49 -8.32 7.86
CA LYS A 165 -45.38 -9.31 8.95
C LYS A 165 -44.58 -8.77 10.14
N ARG A 166 -43.46 -8.09 9.89
CA ARG A 166 -42.62 -7.49 10.94
C ARG A 166 -43.30 -6.33 11.65
N VAL A 167 -44.12 -5.54 10.96
CA VAL A 167 -44.85 -4.43 11.58
C VAL A 167 -46.01 -4.96 12.43
N LEU A 168 -46.78 -5.94 11.94
CA LEU A 168 -47.90 -6.51 12.67
C LEU A 168 -47.48 -7.28 13.93
N ASN A 169 -46.30 -7.91 13.92
CA ASN A 169 -45.76 -8.64 15.08
C ASN A 169 -45.09 -7.73 16.13
N ARG A 170 -45.01 -6.41 15.92
CA ARG A 170 -44.48 -5.49 16.93
C ARG A 170 -45.54 -5.25 18.00
N ASN A 171 -45.42 -5.94 19.13
CA ASN A 171 -46.19 -5.67 20.36
C ASN A 171 -45.82 -4.33 21.04
N GLN A 172 -45.52 -3.28 20.28
CA GLN A 172 -45.15 -1.96 20.79
C GLN A 172 -46.13 -0.93 20.24
N GLY A 173 -47.12 -0.58 21.07
CA GLY A 173 -48.28 0.22 20.70
C GLY A 173 -47.94 1.58 20.09
N ARG A 174 -47.92 1.63 18.76
CA ARG A 174 -48.20 2.87 18.02
C ARG A 174 -49.69 2.90 17.73
N VAL A 175 -50.29 4.06 17.99
CA VAL A 175 -51.75 4.27 17.93
C VAL A 175 -52.32 4.08 16.51
N ASP A 176 -51.46 3.96 15.48
CA ASP A 176 -51.84 4.00 14.06
C ASP A 176 -51.52 2.72 13.27
N ASP A 177 -51.08 1.63 13.91
CA ASP A 177 -50.68 0.39 13.23
C ASP A 177 -51.90 -0.44 12.76
N ASN A 178 -52.75 0.17 11.92
CA ASN A 178 -53.76 -0.53 11.13
C ASN A 178 -53.14 -1.01 9.82
N ILE A 179 -53.54 -2.20 9.33
CA ILE A 179 -53.06 -2.80 8.07
C ILE A 179 -53.18 -1.81 6.90
N GLU A 180 -54.26 -1.03 6.87
CA GLU A 180 -54.49 -0.02 5.84
C GLU A 180 -53.50 1.14 5.90
N THR A 181 -53.12 1.59 7.10
CA THR A 181 -52.09 2.63 7.31
C THR A 181 -50.72 2.15 6.87
N ILE A 182 -50.39 0.87 7.11
CA ILE A 182 -49.11 0.28 6.73
C ILE A 182 -49.01 0.20 5.20
N LYS A 183 -50.07 -0.25 4.52
CA LYS A 183 -50.11 -0.30 3.05
C LYS A 183 -49.96 1.08 2.43
N LYS A 184 -50.70 2.10 2.91
CA LYS A 184 -50.52 3.49 2.45
C LYS A 184 -49.09 4.00 2.65
N ARG A 185 -48.44 3.66 3.78
CA ARG A 185 -47.04 4.03 4.04
C ARG A 185 -46.06 3.32 3.10
N LEU A 186 -46.38 2.11 2.64
CA LEU A 186 -45.57 1.37 1.67
C LEU A 186 -45.75 1.93 0.25
N GLU A 187 -46.97 2.22 -0.16
CA GLU A 187 -47.28 2.86 -1.45
C GLU A 187 -46.57 4.22 -1.58
N ILE A 188 -46.69 5.07 -0.55
CA ILE A 188 -46.00 6.38 -0.50
C ILE A 188 -44.48 6.21 -0.47
N PHE A 189 -43.99 5.18 0.23
CA PHE A 189 -42.56 4.89 0.27
C PHE A 189 -42.04 4.56 -1.13
N ASP A 190 -42.70 3.67 -1.85
CA ASP A 190 -42.30 3.28 -3.20
C ASP A 190 -42.36 4.49 -4.15
N GLU A 191 -43.45 5.25 -4.15
CA GLU A 191 -43.59 6.41 -5.06
C GLU A 191 -42.48 7.46 -4.87
N LEU A 192 -42.12 7.75 -3.62
CA LEU A 192 -41.25 8.90 -3.30
C LEU A 192 -39.78 8.53 -3.05
N ASN A 193 -39.46 7.30 -2.63
CA ASN A 193 -38.07 6.88 -2.36
C ASN A 193 -37.38 6.32 -3.60
N TRP A 194 -38.10 5.71 -4.55
CA TRP A 194 -37.47 5.17 -5.75
C TRP A 194 -36.65 6.20 -6.55
N PRO A 195 -37.10 7.46 -6.74
CA PRO A 195 -36.28 8.50 -7.38
C PRO A 195 -34.93 8.74 -6.67
N VAL A 196 -34.95 8.81 -5.35
CA VAL A 196 -33.75 9.01 -4.50
C VAL A 196 -32.81 7.81 -4.60
N ILE A 197 -33.35 6.60 -4.50
CA ILE A 197 -32.59 5.34 -4.62
C ILE A 197 -31.93 5.28 -5.99
N ASN A 198 -32.67 5.58 -7.06
CA ASN A 198 -32.15 5.58 -8.42
C ASN A 198 -31.07 6.64 -8.64
N HIS A 199 -31.21 7.83 -8.04
CA HIS A 199 -30.18 8.86 -8.08
C HIS A 199 -28.86 8.34 -7.47
N TYR A 200 -28.90 7.84 -6.23
CA TYR A 200 -27.68 7.37 -5.55
C TYR A 200 -27.12 6.06 -6.13
N SER A 201 -27.96 5.25 -6.79
CA SER A 201 -27.50 4.12 -7.57
C SER A 201 -26.68 4.55 -8.79
N LYS A 202 -27.10 5.63 -9.48
CA LYS A 202 -26.37 6.16 -10.66
C LYS A 202 -25.06 6.83 -10.27
N THR A 203 -25.00 7.48 -9.11
CA THR A 203 -23.77 8.12 -8.61
C THR A 203 -22.82 7.15 -7.91
N GLY A 204 -23.17 5.87 -7.80
CA GLY A 204 -22.31 4.82 -7.21
C GLY A 204 -22.22 4.86 -5.67
N LYS A 205 -23.11 5.60 -5.01
CA LYS A 205 -23.11 5.77 -3.54
C LYS A 205 -24.06 4.82 -2.80
N LEU A 206 -24.96 4.16 -3.54
CA LEU A 206 -25.98 3.28 -2.99
C LEU A 206 -25.45 1.86 -2.76
N HIS A 207 -25.56 1.38 -1.53
CA HIS A 207 -25.37 -0.02 -1.17
C HIS A 207 -26.71 -0.68 -0.84
N LYS A 208 -27.14 -1.56 -1.74
CA LYS A 208 -28.37 -2.33 -1.59
C LYS A 208 -28.12 -3.58 -0.76
N ILE A 209 -28.83 -3.72 0.37
CA ILE A 209 -28.67 -4.81 1.33
C ILE A 209 -29.97 -5.60 1.41
N ASN A 210 -29.90 -6.91 1.16
CA ASN A 210 -31.03 -7.80 1.38
C ASN A 210 -31.31 -7.94 2.89
N ALA A 211 -32.46 -7.40 3.31
CA ALA A 211 -32.90 -7.28 4.68
C ALA A 211 -33.79 -8.46 5.17
N VAL A 212 -33.74 -9.60 4.46
CA VAL A 212 -34.34 -10.87 4.88
C VAL A 212 -33.31 -11.71 5.64
N GLY A 213 -33.70 -12.29 6.76
CA GLY A 213 -32.85 -13.08 7.66
C GLY A 213 -32.86 -12.56 9.11
N THR A 214 -31.90 -13.03 9.90
CA THR A 214 -31.71 -12.54 11.28
C THR A 214 -31.04 -11.18 11.30
N VAL A 215 -31.11 -10.49 12.44
CA VAL A 215 -30.48 -9.16 12.59
C VAL A 215 -28.96 -9.25 12.38
N ASP A 216 -28.34 -10.31 12.89
CA ASP A 216 -26.89 -10.53 12.77
C ASP A 216 -26.49 -10.85 11.33
N ASP A 217 -27.23 -11.71 10.62
CA ASP A 217 -26.94 -12.04 9.21
C ASP A 217 -27.03 -10.80 8.31
N ILE A 218 -27.98 -9.91 8.59
CA ILE A 218 -28.12 -8.65 7.85
C ILE A 218 -26.95 -7.73 8.20
N PHE A 219 -26.52 -7.68 9.47
CA PHE A 219 -25.42 -6.84 9.90
C PHE A 219 -24.06 -7.30 9.34
N GLU A 220 -23.84 -8.60 9.17
CA GLU A 220 -22.64 -9.13 8.50
C GLU A 220 -22.53 -8.64 7.05
N LYS A 221 -23.65 -8.32 6.38
CA LYS A 221 -23.65 -7.71 5.05
C LYS A 221 -23.36 -6.20 5.08
N VAL A 222 -23.68 -5.54 6.19
CA VAL A 222 -23.46 -4.11 6.42
C VAL A 222 -22.00 -3.84 6.79
N ARG A 223 -21.42 -4.70 7.64
CA ARG A 223 -20.10 -4.51 8.24
C ARG A 223 -18.97 -4.18 7.24
N PRO A 224 -18.87 -4.85 6.07
CA PRO A 224 -17.81 -4.54 5.10
C PRO A 224 -17.87 -3.11 4.55
N ILE A 225 -19.06 -2.51 4.47
CA ILE A 225 -19.26 -1.16 3.90
C ILE A 225 -18.56 -0.09 4.75
N PHE A 226 -18.51 -0.30 6.07
CA PHE A 226 -17.89 0.64 7.02
C PHE A 226 -16.53 0.18 7.53
N ALA A 227 -16.03 -0.98 7.09
CA ALA A 227 -14.78 -1.54 7.58
C ALA A 227 -13.58 -0.62 7.32
N ALA A 228 -13.57 0.11 6.19
CA ALA A 228 -12.55 1.11 5.86
C ALA A 228 -12.56 2.33 6.79
N LEU A 229 -13.71 2.70 7.39
CA LEU A 229 -13.84 3.88 8.26
C LEU A 229 -13.23 3.70 9.64
N ARG A 230 -12.91 2.46 10.01
CA ARG A 230 -12.18 2.17 11.24
C ARG A 230 -10.69 2.50 11.13
N TYR A 231 -10.16 2.62 9.91
CA TYR A 231 -8.73 2.79 9.66
C TYR A 231 -8.28 4.23 9.40
N ILE A 232 -9.19 5.17 9.13
CA ILE A 232 -8.85 6.59 8.96
C ILE A 232 -8.47 7.27 10.29
N LEU A 233 -8.88 6.71 11.45
CA LEU A 233 -8.62 7.30 12.78
C LEU A 233 -7.53 6.60 13.62
N LEU A 234 -6.92 5.51 13.12
CA LEU A 234 -5.82 4.82 13.84
C LEU A 234 -4.45 5.02 13.19
N PHE A 235 -4.37 5.68 12.04
CA PHE A 235 -3.11 6.03 11.39
C PHE A 235 -3.07 7.52 11.07
N PRO A 236 -2.40 8.36 11.86
CA PRO A 236 -1.97 9.64 11.34
C PRO A 236 -1.00 9.35 10.19
N ILE A 237 -1.27 9.98 9.04
CA ILE A 237 -0.49 9.96 7.79
C ILE A 237 0.97 10.45 8.03
N SER A 238 1.33 10.85 9.26
CA SER A 238 2.67 11.20 9.69
C SER A 238 3.60 10.01 10.00
N CYS A 239 3.13 8.75 9.96
CA CYS A 239 3.99 7.59 10.28
C CYS A 239 4.83 7.05 9.09
N PHE A 240 5.16 7.90 8.11
CA PHE A 240 6.00 7.55 6.95
C PHE A 240 7.50 7.31 7.27
N GLN A 241 7.87 7.18 8.55
CA GLN A 241 9.22 6.81 9.00
C GLN A 241 9.26 5.58 9.93
N CYS A 242 8.14 4.93 10.23
CA CYS A 242 8.19 3.75 11.07
C CYS A 242 8.55 2.50 10.26
N SER A 243 9.66 1.87 10.64
CA SER A 243 10.01 0.50 10.26
C SER A 243 8.81 -0.42 10.41
N SER A 244 8.70 -1.42 9.53
CA SER A 244 7.67 -2.46 9.52
C SER A 244 7.17 -2.82 10.93
N SER A 245 8.09 -3.04 11.89
CA SER A 245 7.91 -3.30 13.32
C SER A 245 6.78 -2.56 14.06
N SER A 246 6.45 -1.31 13.72
CA SER A 246 5.48 -0.51 14.48
C SER A 246 4.02 -0.85 14.18
N ILE A 247 3.71 -1.35 12.97
CA ILE A 247 2.38 -1.87 12.62
C ILE A 247 2.10 -3.18 13.37
N PHE A 248 3.14 -3.99 13.61
CA PHE A 248 3.02 -5.32 14.24
C PHE A 248 2.69 -5.25 15.73
N ASN A 249 3.29 -4.30 16.47
CA ASN A 249 2.97 -4.10 17.89
C ASN A 249 1.52 -3.69 18.14
N VAL A 250 0.83 -3.13 17.13
CA VAL A 250 -0.57 -2.72 17.23
C VAL A 250 -1.52 -3.87 16.85
N LEU A 251 -1.12 -4.73 15.91
CA LEU A 251 -1.90 -5.89 15.48
C LEU A 251 -1.85 -7.04 16.50
N ASP A 252 -0.72 -7.25 17.18
CA ASP A 252 -0.57 -8.25 18.26
C ASP A 252 -1.47 -7.97 19.47
N ASN A 253 -1.93 -6.73 19.66
CA ASN A 253 -2.80 -6.33 20.78
C ASN A 253 -4.30 -6.61 20.53
N LEU A 254 -4.67 -7.19 19.38
CA LEU A 254 -6.06 -7.50 19.01
C LEU A 254 -6.28 -9.01 19.01
N GLU A 255 -6.44 -9.61 20.19
CA GLU A 255 -6.80 -11.02 20.34
C GLU A 255 -8.06 -11.37 19.53
N GLY A 256 -7.92 -12.31 18.58
CA GLY A 256 -9.02 -12.93 17.85
C GLY A 256 -9.60 -12.16 16.64
N ARG A 257 -9.02 -11.01 16.25
CA ARG A 257 -9.51 -10.19 15.10
C ARG A 257 -8.47 -9.91 14.01
N ALA A 258 -7.26 -10.44 14.13
CA ALA A 258 -6.15 -10.20 13.22
C ALA A 258 -6.51 -10.48 11.75
N GLY A 259 -7.20 -11.59 11.45
CA GLY A 259 -7.54 -11.96 10.07
C GLY A 259 -8.49 -11.01 9.37
N PHE A 260 -9.58 -10.62 10.02
CA PHE A 260 -10.51 -9.64 9.47
C PHE A 260 -9.84 -8.27 9.27
N CYS A 261 -8.94 -7.88 10.19
CA CYS A 261 -8.18 -6.64 10.10
C CYS A 261 -7.22 -6.63 8.89
N MET A 262 -6.56 -7.75 8.61
CA MET A 262 -5.66 -7.89 7.46
C MET A 262 -6.40 -7.91 6.12
N GLU A 263 -7.56 -8.57 6.05
CA GLU A 263 -8.42 -8.55 4.84
C GLU A 263 -8.90 -7.14 4.50
N CYS A 264 -9.34 -6.39 5.51
CA CYS A 264 -9.81 -5.02 5.31
C CYS A 264 -8.67 -4.08 4.88
N ALA A 265 -7.50 -4.21 5.51
CA ALA A 265 -6.32 -3.46 5.12
C ALA A 265 -5.91 -3.80 3.68
N TYR A 266 -5.92 -5.09 3.32
CA TYR A 266 -5.64 -5.55 1.96
C TYR A 266 -6.54 -4.85 0.94
N LEU A 267 -7.86 -4.88 1.16
CA LEU A 267 -8.85 -4.28 0.27
C LEU A 267 -8.64 -2.77 0.11
N GLY A 268 -8.34 -2.06 1.21
CA GLY A 268 -8.05 -0.62 1.17
C GLY A 268 -6.82 -0.28 0.31
N TYR A 269 -5.71 -1.00 0.48
CA TYR A 269 -4.52 -0.80 -0.35
C TYR A 269 -4.79 -1.17 -1.82
N ALA A 270 -5.58 -2.21 -2.07
CA ALA A 270 -5.93 -2.64 -3.43
C ALA A 270 -6.82 -1.63 -4.17
N GLU A 271 -7.78 -0.99 -3.48
CA GLU A 271 -8.63 0.07 -4.06
C GLU A 271 -7.83 1.33 -4.40
N LEU A 272 -6.83 1.67 -3.57
CA LEU A 272 -5.93 2.79 -3.81
C LEU A 272 -4.87 2.51 -4.90
N GLY A 273 -4.86 1.29 -5.48
CA GLY A 273 -3.85 0.87 -6.47
C GLY A 273 -2.46 0.64 -5.87
N LEU A 274 -2.33 0.62 -4.54
CA LEU A 274 -1.10 0.35 -3.80
C LEU A 274 -0.87 -1.16 -3.71
N TYR A 275 -0.74 -1.80 -4.86
CA TYR A 275 -0.71 -3.26 -4.96
C TYR A 275 0.50 -3.86 -4.23
N GLU A 276 1.64 -3.16 -4.14
CA GLU A 276 2.83 -3.64 -3.41
C GLU A 276 2.53 -3.87 -1.92
N ASP A 277 1.86 -2.91 -1.28
CA ASP A 277 1.48 -2.97 0.13
C ASP A 277 0.29 -3.91 0.36
N ALA A 278 -0.67 -3.95 -0.57
CA ALA A 278 -1.74 -4.94 -0.56
C ALA A 278 -1.16 -6.36 -0.58
N MET A 279 -0.27 -6.66 -1.54
CA MET A 279 0.33 -7.99 -1.62
C MET A 279 1.16 -8.34 -0.38
N ALA A 280 1.86 -7.38 0.23
CA ALA A 280 2.55 -7.61 1.50
C ALA A 280 1.62 -8.14 2.60
N LEU A 281 0.42 -7.58 2.72
CA LEU A 281 -0.62 -8.02 3.66
C LEU A 281 -1.18 -9.40 3.32
N TYR A 282 -1.45 -9.70 2.05
CA TYR A 282 -1.96 -11.01 1.64
C TYR A 282 -1.03 -12.17 2.05
N PHE A 283 0.29 -12.02 1.88
CA PHE A 283 1.21 -13.09 2.29
C PHE A 283 1.37 -13.19 3.80
N GLN A 284 1.10 -12.12 4.54
CA GLN A 284 1.04 -12.19 5.99
C GLN A 284 -0.22 -12.92 6.47
N MET A 285 -1.35 -12.69 5.82
CA MET A 285 -2.56 -13.50 6.02
C MET A 285 -2.28 -14.99 5.79
N GLU A 286 -1.59 -15.36 4.71
CA GLU A 286 -1.19 -16.76 4.46
C GLU A 286 -0.28 -17.34 5.57
N GLU A 287 0.58 -16.54 6.21
CA GLU A 287 1.47 -16.99 7.30
C GLU A 287 0.73 -17.25 8.61
N GLU A 288 -0.26 -16.41 8.89
CA GLU A 288 -1.13 -16.54 10.06
C GLU A 288 -2.26 -17.55 9.82
N GLY A 289 -2.28 -18.22 8.66
CA GLY A 289 -3.28 -19.23 8.32
C GLY A 289 -4.66 -18.65 8.00
N ILE A 290 -4.73 -17.35 7.70
CA ILE A 290 -5.94 -16.64 7.33
C ILE A 290 -6.12 -16.75 5.82
N GLU A 291 -7.07 -17.58 5.40
CA GLU A 291 -7.46 -17.66 4.00
C GLU A 291 -8.27 -16.43 3.60
N PRO A 292 -7.95 -15.77 2.46
CA PRO A 292 -8.75 -14.64 1.99
C PRO A 292 -10.17 -15.08 1.70
N ASP A 293 -11.13 -14.29 2.16
CA ASP A 293 -12.54 -14.49 1.90
C ASP A 293 -12.89 -14.35 0.40
N ARG A 294 -14.15 -14.66 0.08
CA ARG A 294 -14.68 -14.65 -1.29
C ARG A 294 -14.58 -13.29 -2.00
N PHE A 295 -14.37 -12.20 -1.26
CA PHE A 295 -14.30 -10.83 -1.78
C PHE A 295 -12.84 -10.35 -1.93
N THR A 296 -11.98 -10.78 -1.02
CA THR A 296 -10.55 -10.47 -0.98
C THR A 296 -9.80 -11.26 -2.04
N PHE A 297 -10.14 -12.55 -2.23
CA PHE A 297 -9.44 -13.41 -3.18
C PHE A 297 -9.47 -12.91 -4.64
N PRO A 298 -10.59 -12.40 -5.19
CA PRO A 298 -10.60 -11.75 -6.51
C PRO A 298 -9.70 -10.51 -6.61
N GLN A 299 -9.62 -9.68 -5.56
CA GLN A 299 -8.74 -8.51 -5.54
C GLN A 299 -7.26 -8.90 -5.42
N VAL A 300 -6.97 -10.00 -4.71
CA VAL A 300 -5.66 -10.67 -4.71
C VAL A 300 -5.25 -11.04 -6.12
N LEU A 301 -6.11 -11.72 -6.89
CA LEU A 301 -5.83 -12.07 -8.27
C LEU A 301 -5.61 -10.84 -9.17
N LYS A 302 -6.38 -9.77 -8.96
CA LYS A 302 -6.22 -8.50 -9.67
C LYS A 302 -4.86 -7.85 -9.36
N ALA A 303 -4.50 -7.69 -8.09
CA ALA A 303 -3.22 -7.13 -7.67
C ALA A 303 -2.03 -7.98 -8.17
N PHE A 304 -2.17 -9.30 -8.19
CA PHE A 304 -1.19 -10.21 -8.79
C PHE A 304 -1.00 -9.99 -10.29
N GLY A 305 -2.07 -9.68 -11.02
CA GLY A 305 -2.04 -9.35 -12.44
C GLY A 305 -1.37 -8.00 -12.70
N GLU A 306 -1.75 -6.97 -11.93
CA GLU A 306 -1.29 -5.59 -12.08
C GLU A 306 0.19 -5.40 -11.68
N LEU A 307 0.65 -6.05 -10.61
CA LEU A 307 2.06 -5.98 -10.21
C LEU A 307 2.99 -6.73 -11.16
N GLY A 308 2.47 -7.75 -11.84
CA GLY A 308 3.28 -8.79 -12.43
C GLY A 308 3.92 -9.66 -11.33
N SER A 309 3.65 -10.96 -11.38
CA SER A 309 3.92 -11.86 -10.26
C SER A 309 5.41 -12.04 -9.90
N PHE A 310 6.32 -11.55 -10.73
CA PHE A 310 7.76 -11.55 -10.51
C PHE A 310 8.34 -10.23 -10.00
N ARG A 311 7.69 -9.07 -10.23
CA ARG A 311 8.02 -7.81 -9.55
C ARG A 311 7.90 -8.01 -8.04
N LEU A 312 6.87 -8.77 -7.66
CA LEU A 312 6.64 -9.26 -6.31
C LEU A 312 7.77 -10.14 -5.77
N VAL A 313 8.31 -11.07 -6.59
CA VAL A 313 9.50 -11.87 -6.21
C VAL A 313 10.71 -10.97 -5.96
N GLY A 314 10.97 -10.00 -6.84
CA GLY A 314 12.06 -9.04 -6.70
C GLY A 314 11.92 -8.17 -5.44
N MET A 315 10.71 -7.72 -5.13
CA MET A 315 10.41 -6.94 -3.93
C MET A 315 10.68 -7.74 -2.64
N TYR A 316 10.21 -8.99 -2.57
CA TYR A 316 10.48 -9.85 -1.42
C TYR A 316 11.96 -10.18 -1.26
N ALA A 317 12.65 -10.40 -2.38
CA ALA A 317 14.09 -10.61 -2.37
C ALA A 317 14.83 -9.38 -1.82
N LYS A 318 14.50 -8.15 -2.29
CA LYS A 318 15.08 -6.88 -1.78
C LYS A 318 14.90 -6.71 -0.28
N ARG A 319 13.74 -7.08 0.25
CA ARG A 319 13.41 -6.98 1.69
C ARG A 319 13.98 -8.15 2.52
N GLY A 320 14.78 -9.04 1.93
CA GLY A 320 15.41 -10.16 2.63
C GLY A 320 14.48 -11.35 2.91
N ASN A 321 13.22 -11.32 2.45
CA ASN A 321 12.27 -12.41 2.68
C ASN A 321 12.34 -13.46 1.57
N ILE A 322 13.39 -14.28 1.63
CA ILE A 322 13.74 -15.26 0.60
C ILE A 322 12.71 -16.40 0.51
N VAL A 323 12.12 -16.81 1.64
CA VAL A 323 11.13 -17.91 1.67
C VAL A 323 9.86 -17.50 0.90
N LYS A 324 9.36 -16.28 1.12
CA LYS A 324 8.22 -15.72 0.36
C LYS A 324 8.57 -15.55 -1.13
N ALA A 325 9.72 -14.95 -1.42
CA ALA A 325 10.20 -14.78 -2.80
C ALA A 325 10.23 -16.13 -3.55
N ARG A 326 10.71 -17.19 -2.90
CA ARG A 326 10.74 -18.55 -3.44
C ARG A 326 9.35 -19.15 -3.67
N LYS A 327 8.43 -19.03 -2.72
CA LYS A 327 7.05 -19.55 -2.84
C LYS A 327 6.31 -18.90 -4.01
N VAL A 328 6.44 -17.58 -4.15
CA VAL A 328 5.87 -16.83 -5.27
C VAL A 328 6.53 -17.24 -6.58
N PHE A 329 7.86 -17.33 -6.61
CA PHE A 329 8.59 -17.76 -7.79
C PHE A 329 8.07 -19.10 -8.35
N TYR A 330 7.88 -20.13 -7.50
CA TYR A 330 7.36 -21.43 -7.97
C TYR A 330 5.90 -21.38 -8.45
N LYS A 331 5.03 -20.60 -7.78
CA LYS A 331 3.63 -20.43 -8.24
C LYS A 331 3.57 -19.81 -9.65
N VAL A 332 4.54 -18.96 -9.99
CA VAL A 332 4.57 -18.19 -11.24
C VAL A 332 5.37 -18.90 -12.33
N ALA A 333 6.49 -19.54 -11.96
CA ALA A 333 7.31 -20.36 -12.84
C ALA A 333 6.51 -21.47 -13.54
N ASN A 334 5.43 -21.95 -12.91
CA ASN A 334 4.53 -22.96 -13.45
C ASN A 334 3.48 -22.44 -14.46
N ARG A 335 3.47 -21.13 -14.78
CA ARG A 335 2.48 -20.52 -15.71
C ARG A 335 3.05 -20.13 -17.08
N ASP A 336 4.23 -20.61 -17.43
CA ASP A 336 4.87 -20.63 -18.77
C ASP A 336 5.01 -19.31 -19.57
N LYS A 337 4.73 -18.14 -18.99
CA LYS A 337 4.92 -16.84 -19.66
C LYS A 337 5.77 -15.89 -18.84
N ILE A 338 7.06 -15.86 -19.12
CA ILE A 338 8.06 -15.13 -18.34
C ILE A 338 8.91 -14.30 -19.30
N SER A 339 8.95 -12.99 -19.07
CA SER A 339 9.77 -12.06 -19.84
C SER A 339 11.18 -12.00 -19.26
N TRP A 340 12.20 -11.96 -20.11
CA TRP A 340 13.61 -11.91 -19.69
C TRP A 340 13.96 -10.62 -18.92
N TYR A 341 13.29 -9.48 -19.21
CA TYR A 341 13.38 -8.23 -18.45
C TYR A 341 13.00 -8.41 -16.97
N THR A 342 12.09 -9.33 -16.73
CA THR A 342 11.56 -9.64 -15.41
C THR A 342 12.54 -10.53 -14.62
N THR A 343 13.18 -11.48 -15.28
CA THR A 343 14.28 -12.28 -14.71
C THR A 343 15.48 -11.39 -14.31
N LEU A 344 15.80 -10.38 -15.12
CA LEU A 344 16.86 -9.40 -14.85
C LEU A 344 16.62 -8.64 -13.52
N THR A 345 15.40 -8.13 -13.34
CA THR A 345 15.02 -7.31 -12.17
C THR A 345 15.12 -8.10 -10.87
N ILE A 346 14.81 -9.39 -10.91
CA ILE A 346 14.92 -10.26 -9.74
C ILE A 346 16.39 -10.51 -9.42
N LEU A 347 17.19 -10.94 -10.40
CA LEU A 347 18.60 -11.31 -10.18
C LEU A 347 19.44 -10.17 -9.61
N ALA A 348 19.22 -8.93 -10.07
CA ALA A 348 19.93 -7.75 -9.57
C ALA A 348 19.70 -7.49 -8.06
N ALA A 349 18.61 -8.02 -7.51
CA ALA A 349 18.07 -7.62 -6.23
C ALA A 349 18.07 -8.72 -5.16
N VAL A 350 18.54 -9.93 -5.49
CA VAL A 350 18.44 -11.10 -4.62
C VAL A 350 19.62 -11.22 -3.64
N PRO A 351 19.38 -11.22 -2.32
CA PRO A 351 20.40 -11.43 -1.30
C PRO A 351 20.59 -12.91 -0.92
N SER A 352 19.95 -13.86 -1.61
CA SER A 352 20.16 -15.30 -1.41
C SER A 352 20.68 -16.03 -2.63
N LEU A 353 21.85 -16.66 -2.48
CA LEU A 353 22.43 -17.55 -3.47
C LEU A 353 21.50 -18.71 -3.86
N GLU A 354 20.74 -19.27 -2.91
CA GLU A 354 19.85 -20.40 -3.18
C GLU A 354 18.77 -20.03 -4.21
N LEU A 355 18.20 -18.83 -4.07
CA LEU A 355 17.19 -18.32 -5.00
C LEU A 355 17.81 -17.98 -6.36
N VAL A 356 19.02 -17.42 -6.40
CA VAL A 356 19.77 -17.20 -7.66
C VAL A 356 19.96 -18.51 -8.42
N VAL A 357 20.33 -19.59 -7.74
CA VAL A 357 20.50 -20.93 -8.36
C VAL A 357 19.18 -21.48 -8.90
N GLN A 358 18.08 -21.28 -8.19
CA GLN A 358 16.75 -21.73 -8.65
C GLN A 358 16.29 -20.97 -9.88
N ILE A 359 16.49 -19.65 -9.90
CA ILE A 359 16.20 -18.80 -11.07
C ILE A 359 17.08 -19.23 -12.25
N HIS A 360 18.38 -19.43 -12.03
CA HIS A 360 19.29 -19.89 -13.09
C HIS A 360 18.84 -21.24 -13.68
N ARG A 361 18.45 -22.21 -12.84
CA ARG A 361 17.91 -23.50 -13.32
C ARG A 361 16.64 -23.31 -14.14
N TRP A 362 15.76 -22.40 -13.74
CA TRP A 362 14.56 -22.08 -14.49
C TRP A 362 14.90 -21.44 -15.85
N VAL A 363 15.84 -20.48 -15.87
CA VAL A 363 16.33 -19.82 -17.08
C VAL A 363 16.84 -20.83 -18.10
N VAL A 364 17.68 -21.79 -17.68
CA VAL A 364 18.21 -22.86 -18.54
C VAL A 364 17.10 -23.77 -19.08
N ARG A 365 16.07 -24.08 -18.27
CA ARG A 365 14.94 -24.90 -18.74
C ARG A 365 14.10 -24.23 -19.83
N HIS A 366 14.14 -22.91 -19.91
CA HIS A 366 13.34 -22.13 -20.86
C HIS A 366 14.18 -21.64 -22.06
N GLY A 367 15.47 -21.99 -22.13
CA GLY A 367 16.33 -21.66 -23.27
C GLY A 367 16.67 -20.18 -23.41
N VAL A 368 16.61 -19.40 -22.31
CA VAL A 368 16.89 -17.96 -22.32
C VAL A 368 18.20 -17.59 -21.63
N GLU A 369 19.02 -18.58 -21.28
CA GLU A 369 20.28 -18.42 -20.56
C GLU A 369 21.34 -17.62 -21.32
N TRP A 370 21.28 -17.61 -22.65
CA TRP A 370 22.24 -16.92 -23.51
C TRP A 370 21.78 -15.54 -23.95
N ASN A 371 20.64 -15.06 -23.46
CA ASN A 371 20.31 -13.65 -23.59
C ASN A 371 21.35 -12.83 -22.81
N LEU A 372 22.07 -11.93 -23.51
CA LEU A 372 23.19 -11.15 -22.94
C LEU A 372 22.83 -10.49 -21.60
N SER A 373 21.67 -9.84 -21.52
CA SER A 373 21.24 -9.17 -20.29
C SER A 373 20.98 -10.16 -19.14
N VAL A 374 20.36 -11.30 -19.41
CA VAL A 374 20.11 -12.35 -18.40
C VAL A 374 21.42 -12.97 -17.92
N ALA A 375 22.33 -13.31 -18.85
CA ALA A 375 23.63 -13.87 -18.53
C ALA A 375 24.48 -12.91 -17.69
N ASN A 376 24.53 -11.62 -18.06
CA ASN A 376 25.23 -10.58 -17.31
C ASN A 376 24.67 -10.43 -15.90
N ALA A 377 23.34 -10.44 -15.73
CA ALA A 377 22.73 -10.39 -14.41
C ALA A 377 22.99 -11.65 -13.57
N LEU A 378 23.07 -12.83 -14.18
CA LEU A 378 23.45 -14.06 -13.49
C LEU A 378 24.91 -14.02 -13.02
N ILE A 379 25.83 -13.55 -13.87
CA ILE A 379 27.24 -13.37 -13.51
C ILE A 379 27.33 -12.38 -12.34
N ALA A 380 26.71 -11.20 -12.46
CA ALA A 380 26.71 -10.19 -11.39
C ALA A 380 26.12 -10.73 -10.08
N ALA A 381 25.01 -11.47 -10.15
CA ALA A 381 24.38 -12.08 -8.98
C ALA A 381 25.31 -13.11 -8.31
N TYR A 382 25.93 -14.02 -9.07
CA TYR A 382 26.89 -14.98 -8.51
C TYR A 382 28.12 -14.29 -7.90
N SER A 383 28.64 -13.25 -8.56
CA SER A 383 29.78 -12.48 -8.08
C SER A 383 29.47 -11.79 -6.75
N LYS A 384 28.27 -11.19 -6.60
CA LYS A 384 27.80 -10.59 -5.35
C LYS A 384 27.70 -11.60 -4.20
N HIS A 385 27.45 -12.87 -4.51
CA HIS A 385 27.40 -13.98 -3.56
C HIS A 385 28.75 -14.70 -3.37
N HIS A 386 29.85 -14.13 -3.90
CA HIS A 386 31.19 -14.71 -3.85
C HIS A 386 31.33 -16.08 -4.54
N GLU A 387 30.39 -16.44 -5.43
CA GLU A 387 30.37 -17.69 -6.19
C GLU A 387 31.08 -17.53 -7.55
N LEU A 388 32.33 -17.07 -7.50
CA LEU A 388 33.11 -16.72 -8.70
C LEU A 388 33.31 -17.90 -9.67
N ASN A 389 33.35 -19.13 -9.15
CA ASN A 389 33.42 -20.33 -9.99
C ASN A 389 32.19 -20.51 -10.89
N ARG A 390 30.99 -20.16 -10.40
CA ARG A 390 29.75 -20.24 -11.19
C ARG A 390 29.68 -19.09 -12.20
N ALA A 391 30.08 -17.89 -11.79
CA ALA A 391 30.22 -16.75 -12.70
C ALA A 391 31.16 -17.05 -13.87
N ARG A 392 32.36 -17.60 -13.58
CA ARG A 392 33.34 -18.03 -14.59
C ARG A 392 32.79 -19.07 -15.55
N ARG A 393 32.07 -20.08 -15.05
CA ARG A 393 31.46 -21.12 -15.90
C ARG A 393 30.40 -20.54 -16.82
N LEU A 394 29.56 -19.61 -16.34
CA LEU A 394 28.59 -18.92 -17.19
C LEU A 394 29.31 -18.16 -18.29
N PHE A 395 30.27 -17.31 -17.91
CA PHE A 395 31.07 -16.50 -18.83
C PHE A 395 31.74 -17.33 -19.94
N SER A 396 32.35 -18.47 -19.59
CA SER A 396 33.06 -19.31 -20.56
C SER A 396 32.15 -19.97 -21.60
N HIS A 397 30.87 -20.19 -21.26
CA HIS A 397 29.91 -20.83 -22.15
C HIS A 397 29.06 -19.83 -22.94
N MET A 398 29.16 -18.52 -22.66
CA MET A 398 28.45 -17.50 -23.42
C MET A 398 28.92 -17.48 -24.88
N PRO A 399 28.01 -17.57 -25.87
CA PRO A 399 28.37 -17.55 -27.29
C PRO A 399 28.78 -16.16 -27.78
N GLU A 400 28.19 -15.11 -27.21
CA GLU A 400 28.47 -13.71 -27.50
C GLU A 400 28.75 -12.98 -26.17
N ARG A 401 29.62 -11.97 -26.21
CA ARG A 401 29.99 -11.16 -25.05
C ARG A 401 30.08 -9.69 -25.48
N ASP A 402 29.38 -8.83 -24.74
CA ASP A 402 29.47 -7.38 -24.90
C ASP A 402 30.40 -6.77 -23.84
N VAL A 403 30.68 -5.47 -23.96
CA VAL A 403 31.51 -4.72 -23.00
C VAL A 403 31.00 -4.89 -21.56
N VAL A 404 29.67 -4.88 -21.36
CA VAL A 404 29.05 -5.11 -20.04
C VAL A 404 29.37 -6.51 -19.49
N THR A 405 29.41 -7.54 -20.33
CA THR A 405 29.79 -8.91 -19.94
C THR A 405 31.22 -8.93 -19.40
N TRP A 406 32.15 -8.28 -20.11
CA TRP A 406 33.55 -8.15 -19.72
C TRP A 406 33.71 -7.36 -18.43
N ASP A 407 33.07 -6.20 -18.32
CA ASP A 407 33.10 -5.37 -17.11
C ASP A 407 32.59 -6.13 -15.90
N THR A 408 31.51 -6.90 -16.07
CA THR A 408 30.91 -7.67 -14.99
C THR A 408 31.87 -8.74 -14.46
N ILE A 409 32.58 -9.48 -15.34
CA ILE A 409 33.52 -10.52 -14.90
C ILE A 409 34.84 -9.93 -14.38
N ILE A 410 35.34 -8.85 -14.98
CA ILE A 410 36.55 -8.16 -14.52
C ILE A 410 36.31 -7.54 -13.14
N SER A 411 35.18 -6.86 -12.95
CA SER A 411 34.77 -6.30 -11.66
C SER A 411 34.58 -7.38 -10.59
N ALA A 412 34.00 -8.53 -10.94
CA ALA A 412 33.87 -9.66 -10.03
C ALA A 412 35.22 -10.16 -9.49
N HIS A 413 36.28 -9.98 -10.27
CA HIS A 413 37.64 -10.43 -9.96
C HIS A 413 38.58 -9.27 -9.57
N SER A 414 38.06 -8.08 -9.26
CA SER A 414 38.85 -6.84 -9.06
C SER A 414 39.85 -6.86 -7.89
N LYS A 415 39.95 -7.96 -7.14
CA LYS A 415 40.93 -8.16 -6.05
C LYS A 415 41.94 -9.27 -6.34
N SER A 416 41.91 -9.81 -7.56
CA SER A 416 42.63 -11.02 -7.93
C SER A 416 43.32 -10.83 -9.28
N ARG A 417 44.39 -11.60 -9.54
CA ARG A 417 45.14 -11.52 -10.80
C ARG A 417 44.29 -11.90 -12.01
N GLU A 418 43.22 -12.66 -11.79
CA GLU A 418 42.24 -13.02 -12.81
C GLU A 418 41.60 -11.82 -13.50
N ALA A 419 41.45 -10.67 -12.83
CA ALA A 419 40.95 -9.46 -13.49
C ALA A 419 41.85 -9.03 -14.66
N LEU A 420 43.17 -9.13 -14.50
CA LEU A 420 44.15 -8.80 -15.55
C LEU A 420 44.09 -9.79 -16.71
N LEU A 421 43.86 -11.08 -16.41
CA LEU A 421 43.73 -12.11 -17.44
C LEU A 421 42.46 -11.91 -18.28
N TYR A 422 41.35 -11.50 -17.66
CA TYR A 422 40.13 -11.19 -18.39
C TYR A 422 40.25 -9.90 -19.20
N PHE A 423 41.03 -8.92 -18.74
CA PHE A 423 41.32 -7.71 -19.49
C PHE A 423 42.14 -8.00 -20.76
N ASP A 424 43.24 -8.75 -20.62
CA ASP A 424 44.04 -9.21 -21.77
C ASP A 424 43.19 -10.03 -22.76
N GLN A 425 42.29 -10.88 -22.28
CA GLN A 425 41.35 -11.60 -23.14
C GLN A 425 40.32 -10.67 -23.81
N MET A 426 39.82 -9.64 -23.11
CA MET A 426 38.89 -8.65 -23.66
C MET A 426 39.51 -7.92 -24.86
N GLU A 427 40.77 -7.52 -24.74
CA GLU A 427 41.52 -6.85 -25.80
C GLU A 427 41.77 -7.77 -27.01
N LYS A 428 42.17 -9.02 -26.75
CA LYS A 428 42.36 -10.05 -27.80
C LYS A 428 41.06 -10.37 -28.55
N ASP A 429 39.93 -10.33 -27.86
CA ASP A 429 38.61 -10.51 -28.44
C ASP A 429 38.09 -9.24 -29.15
N GLY A 430 38.87 -8.15 -29.15
CA GLY A 430 38.58 -6.90 -29.86
C GLY A 430 37.54 -6.01 -29.18
N ALA A 431 37.21 -6.26 -27.90
CA ALA A 431 36.30 -5.42 -27.14
C ALA A 431 37.05 -4.22 -26.54
N LEU A 432 36.51 -3.02 -26.73
CA LEU A 432 37.13 -1.79 -26.22
C LEU A 432 36.83 -1.60 -24.72
N PRO A 433 37.86 -1.49 -23.87
CA PRO A 433 37.69 -1.17 -22.45
C PRO A 433 36.97 0.17 -22.22
N ASP A 434 36.20 0.24 -21.14
CA ASP A 434 35.52 1.46 -20.70
C ASP A 434 36.04 1.96 -19.33
N ASN A 435 35.46 3.05 -18.81
CA ASN A 435 35.83 3.58 -17.50
C ASN A 435 35.67 2.55 -16.37
N THR A 436 34.63 1.72 -16.43
CA THR A 436 34.31 0.67 -15.44
C THR A 436 35.37 -0.42 -15.46
N THR A 437 35.84 -0.80 -16.65
CA THR A 437 36.95 -1.74 -16.85
C THR A 437 38.20 -1.22 -16.12
N PHE A 438 38.61 0.02 -16.40
CA PHE A 438 39.82 0.60 -15.80
C PHE A 438 39.71 0.75 -14.28
N VAL A 439 38.59 1.19 -13.74
CA VAL A 439 38.38 1.25 -12.28
C VAL A 439 38.58 -0.14 -11.63
N SER A 440 38.10 -1.19 -12.28
CA SER A 440 38.24 -2.57 -11.78
C SER A 440 39.70 -3.06 -11.86
N ILE A 441 40.43 -2.70 -12.92
CA ILE A 441 41.85 -3.04 -13.10
C ILE A 441 42.76 -2.27 -12.15
N LEU A 442 42.51 -0.98 -11.93
CA LEU A 442 43.19 -0.17 -10.91
C LEU A 442 43.00 -0.80 -9.53
N SER A 443 41.78 -1.24 -9.22
CA SER A 443 41.50 -1.96 -7.96
C SER A 443 42.31 -3.24 -7.85
N ALA A 444 42.41 -4.04 -8.92
CA ALA A 444 43.18 -5.28 -8.93
C ALA A 444 44.68 -5.01 -8.74
N CYS A 445 45.23 -4.02 -9.45
CA CYS A 445 46.63 -3.63 -9.33
C CYS A 445 46.97 -3.16 -7.91
N ALA A 446 46.12 -2.31 -7.32
CA ALA A 446 46.29 -1.84 -5.95
C ALA A 446 46.29 -2.98 -4.93
N ASN A 447 45.44 -4.01 -5.12
CA ASN A 447 45.41 -5.18 -4.23
C ASN A 447 46.62 -6.11 -4.44
N LEU A 448 47.20 -6.15 -5.64
CA LEU A 448 48.34 -6.99 -5.98
C LEU A 448 49.69 -6.30 -5.76
N GLY A 449 49.70 -4.98 -5.49
CA GLY A 449 50.92 -4.18 -5.43
C GLY A 449 51.61 -4.02 -6.79
N LEU A 450 50.83 -4.09 -7.88
CA LEU A 450 51.32 -3.92 -9.25
C LEU A 450 51.12 -2.47 -9.70
N ARG A 451 52.02 -1.97 -10.57
CA ARG A 451 51.80 -0.68 -11.24
C ARG A 451 51.01 -0.92 -12.51
N VAL A 452 50.10 0.00 -12.81
CA VAL A 452 49.14 -0.15 -13.91
C VAL A 452 49.82 0.11 -15.26
N PHE A 453 50.86 0.95 -15.29
CA PHE A 453 51.71 1.19 -16.45
C PHE A 453 52.65 0.01 -16.77
N ASP A 454 52.81 -0.95 -15.86
CA ASP A 454 53.51 -2.21 -16.15
C ASP A 454 52.60 -3.17 -16.99
N LEU A 455 51.31 -2.85 -17.17
CA LEU A 455 50.44 -3.51 -18.13
C LEU A 455 50.69 -2.82 -19.48
N GLU A 456 51.20 -3.57 -20.47
CA GLU A 456 51.41 -3.07 -21.83
C GLU A 456 50.06 -2.65 -22.45
N LEU A 457 49.67 -1.39 -22.27
CA LEU A 457 48.44 -0.83 -22.84
C LEU A 457 48.69 -0.52 -24.31
N ASP A 458 48.47 -1.52 -25.16
CA ASP A 458 48.79 -1.50 -26.60
C ASP A 458 47.98 -0.49 -27.45
N ASN A 459 47.23 0.44 -26.83
CA ASN A 459 46.31 1.34 -27.53
C ASN A 459 46.27 2.76 -26.94
N GLU A 460 46.47 3.78 -27.79
CA GLU A 460 46.38 5.22 -27.46
C GLU A 460 45.05 5.58 -26.77
N TYR A 461 43.95 4.94 -27.19
CA TYR A 461 42.63 5.09 -26.57
C TYR A 461 42.60 4.65 -25.10
N ASN A 462 43.25 3.53 -24.78
CA ASN A 462 43.32 2.99 -23.42
C ASN A 462 44.13 3.91 -22.50
N PHE A 463 45.20 4.49 -23.03
CA PHE A 463 46.01 5.48 -22.32
C PHE A 463 45.23 6.75 -22.00
N GLU A 464 44.52 7.32 -22.99
CA GLU A 464 43.67 8.51 -22.78
C GLU A 464 42.59 8.25 -21.72
N LEU A 465 41.94 7.07 -21.78
CA LEU A 465 40.89 6.71 -20.83
C LEU A 465 41.45 6.51 -19.41
N LEU A 466 42.64 5.90 -19.29
CA LEU A 466 43.34 5.75 -18.01
C LEU A 466 43.64 7.12 -17.38
N MET A 467 44.19 8.07 -18.16
CA MET A 467 44.48 9.43 -17.70
C MET A 467 43.21 10.15 -17.21
N LYS A 468 42.10 9.95 -17.91
CA LYS A 468 40.79 10.49 -17.49
C LYS A 468 40.30 9.89 -16.16
N VAL A 469 40.49 8.59 -15.94
CA VAL A 469 40.13 7.93 -14.67
C VAL A 469 41.01 8.43 -13.53
N TYR A 470 42.33 8.54 -13.71
CA TYR A 470 43.23 9.12 -12.71
C TYR A 470 42.87 10.59 -12.39
N GLY A 471 42.46 11.36 -13.40
CA GLY A 471 41.95 12.72 -13.21
C GLY A 471 40.68 12.79 -12.38
N ASN A 472 39.72 11.91 -12.64
CA ASN A 472 38.48 11.85 -11.86
C ASN A 472 38.71 11.46 -10.39
N VAL A 473 39.76 10.69 -10.10
CA VAL A 473 40.14 10.29 -8.73
C VAL A 473 41.06 11.34 -8.06
N GLY A 474 41.43 12.42 -8.77
CA GLY A 474 42.30 13.47 -8.25
C GLY A 474 43.76 13.04 -8.08
N ARG A 475 44.20 12.02 -8.82
CA ARG A 475 45.56 11.44 -8.76
C ARG A 475 46.33 11.62 -10.07
N LEU A 476 46.05 12.68 -10.82
CA LEU A 476 46.74 13.02 -12.07
C LEU A 476 48.27 13.10 -11.91
N GLU A 477 48.74 13.71 -10.82
CA GLU A 477 50.17 13.85 -10.53
C GLU A 477 50.89 12.51 -10.28
N ASP A 478 50.16 11.47 -9.87
CA ASP A 478 50.71 10.12 -9.73
C ASP A 478 50.76 9.42 -11.10
N ALA A 479 49.85 9.74 -12.03
CA ALA A 479 49.90 9.23 -13.39
C ALA A 479 51.00 9.91 -14.22
N GLU A 480 51.18 11.23 -14.06
CA GLU A 480 52.22 12.02 -14.74
C GLU A 480 53.64 11.64 -14.28
N ARG A 481 53.85 11.43 -12.97
CA ARG A 481 55.17 10.98 -12.45
C ARG A 481 55.60 9.62 -12.98
N GLU A 482 54.66 8.70 -13.18
CA GLU A 482 54.95 7.35 -13.68
C GLU A 482 55.23 7.33 -15.20
N ILE A 483 54.73 8.32 -15.96
CA ILE A 483 55.08 8.53 -17.37
C ILE A 483 56.52 9.04 -17.49
N ASP A 484 56.92 9.96 -16.62
CA ASP A 484 58.27 10.55 -16.63
C ASP A 484 59.37 9.59 -16.13
N ASP A 485 59.04 8.63 -15.25
CA ASP A 485 59.99 7.63 -14.71
C ASP A 485 60.15 6.37 -15.61
N GLY A 486 59.36 6.24 -16.68
CA GLY A 486 59.31 5.07 -17.58
C GLY A 486 59.88 5.28 -19.00
N GLY A 487 60.34 6.48 -19.34
CA GLY A 487 61.08 6.78 -20.59
C GLY A 487 62.59 6.71 -20.40
#